data_AF-A0A2T7LGA7-F1
#
_entry.id   AF-A0A2T7LGA7-F1
#
_cell.length_a   1.000
_cell.length_b   1.000
_cell.length_c   1.000
_cell.angle_alpha   90.00
_cell.angle_beta   90.00
_cell.angle_gamma   90.00
#
_symmetry.space_group_name_H-M   'P 1'
#
loop_
_entity.id
_entity.type
_entity.pdbx_description
1 polymer ?
#
loop_
_entity_poly.entity_id
_entity_poly.type
_entity_poly.pdbx_seq_one_letter_code
_entity_poly.pdbx_strand_id
1 'polypeptide(L)'
;MVVAAALVSCTQASSGGGPDADAARTADSVENADRAEREAGEAEPAAAPSPGPALVRDAFATLQATLNETCTPGAGDCAYFLGRVTRELTELNESMRADTKGPGHFKKPLADMKALFTKLGDDRSEPHLEKHFSEIVGTRDSVNVWMQGHPDDYR
;
A
#
# COMPACT_ATOMS: atom_id res chain seq x y z
N MET A 1 38.25 41.83 12.13
CA MET A 1 37.71 42.12 13.47
C MET A 1 36.42 41.32 13.61
N VAL A 2 36.33 40.21 14.37
CA VAL A 2 36.43 40.06 15.85
C VAL A 2 35.23 40.76 16.52
N VAL A 3 34.38 40.16 17.37
CA VAL A 3 34.28 38.83 18.02
C VAL A 3 32.87 38.71 18.66
N ALA A 4 32.44 37.48 18.95
CA ALA A 4 31.26 37.09 19.71
C ALA A 4 31.42 37.24 21.25
N ALA A 5 30.32 37.30 22.01
CA ALA A 5 30.21 36.84 23.41
C ALA A 5 28.71 36.76 23.78
N ALA A 6 28.08 35.68 24.27
CA ALA A 6 28.39 34.63 25.27
C ALA A 6 27.97 35.00 26.71
N LEU A 7 27.08 34.17 27.29
CA LEU A 7 26.97 33.75 28.70
C LEU A 7 26.26 32.37 28.66
N VAL A 8 26.86 31.18 28.87
CA VAL A 8 27.77 30.61 29.90
C VAL A 8 27.15 30.49 31.29
N SER A 9 26.91 29.23 31.71
CA SER A 9 27.46 28.59 32.92
C SER A 9 26.60 27.38 33.36
N CYS A 10 27.06 26.31 34.01
CA CYS A 10 28.35 25.63 34.21
C CYS A 10 28.16 24.74 35.44
N THR A 11 28.44 23.43 35.35
CA THR A 11 29.13 22.63 36.38
C THR A 11 29.53 21.30 35.73
N GLN A 12 30.82 21.01 35.44
CA GLN A 12 31.95 20.70 36.33
C GLN A 12 31.65 19.48 37.23
N ALA A 13 32.53 18.47 37.41
CA ALA A 13 33.97 18.40 37.21
C ALA A 13 34.46 16.96 36.97
N SER A 14 35.65 16.90 36.37
CA SER A 14 36.47 15.79 35.91
C SER A 14 37.09 14.89 36.99
N SER A 15 37.63 13.74 36.55
CA SER A 15 39.03 13.24 36.70
C SER A 15 39.01 11.73 36.38
N GLY A 16 39.85 11.08 35.56
CA GLY A 16 41.26 11.30 35.26
C GLY A 16 42.09 10.17 35.88
N GLY A 17 42.58 9.21 35.07
CA GLY A 17 43.78 8.35 35.28
C GLY A 17 43.79 7.30 36.42
N GLY A 18 44.29 6.08 36.13
CA GLY A 18 44.57 4.99 37.11
C GLY A 18 45.74 5.30 38.08
N PRO A 19 46.27 4.36 38.92
CA PRO A 19 46.34 2.89 38.79
C PRO A 19 45.94 2.06 40.05
N ASP A 20 46.10 0.73 39.95
CA ASP A 20 45.98 -0.38 40.93
C ASP A 20 45.76 -0.11 42.43
N ALA A 21 44.72 -0.75 42.99
CA ALA A 21 44.79 -1.61 44.19
C ALA A 21 43.45 -2.33 44.48
N ASP A 22 43.49 -3.66 44.38
CA ASP A 22 42.75 -4.68 45.14
C ASP A 22 41.53 -4.30 46.00
N ALA A 23 40.35 -4.86 45.67
CA ALA A 23 39.57 -5.71 46.58
C ALA A 23 38.17 -6.03 46.00
N ALA A 24 38.01 -7.31 45.64
CA ALA A 24 36.79 -8.11 45.58
C ALA A 24 35.42 -7.42 45.75
N ARG A 25 34.56 -7.54 44.73
CA ARG A 25 33.21 -8.11 44.91
C ARG A 25 32.64 -8.66 43.61
N THR A 26 32.30 -9.92 43.72
CA THR A 26 31.86 -10.88 42.71
C THR A 26 30.41 -10.67 42.30
N ALA A 27 30.16 -11.01 41.03
CA ALA A 27 28.90 -11.45 40.42
C ALA A 27 27.82 -10.41 40.08
N ASP A 28 27.22 -10.70 38.91
CA ASP A 28 25.89 -10.29 38.46
C ASP A 28 25.79 -9.01 37.62
N SER A 29 26.33 -9.02 36.40
CA SER A 29 25.95 -8.06 35.33
C SER A 29 26.20 -8.57 33.90
N VAL A 30 26.27 -9.89 33.70
CA VAL A 30 26.46 -10.47 32.35
C VAL A 30 25.20 -11.15 31.81
N GLU A 31 24.15 -11.33 32.63
CA GLU A 31 22.95 -12.08 32.25
C GLU A 31 21.76 -11.20 31.82
N ASN A 32 22.00 -9.97 31.34
CA ASN A 32 20.92 -9.09 30.87
C ASN A 32 21.12 -8.50 29.46
N ALA A 33 22.23 -8.79 28.79
CA ALA A 33 22.45 -8.37 27.40
C ALA A 33 21.91 -9.38 26.37
N ASP A 34 21.77 -10.66 26.75
CA ASP A 34 21.42 -11.75 25.82
C ASP A 34 19.89 -11.92 25.61
N ARG A 35 19.06 -11.19 26.38
CA ARG A 35 17.59 -11.28 26.32
C ARG A 35 16.94 -10.24 25.40
N ALA A 36 17.61 -9.12 25.14
CA ALA A 36 17.05 -8.04 24.32
C ALA A 36 17.10 -8.33 22.80
N GLU A 37 17.97 -9.24 22.33
CA GLU A 37 18.06 -9.62 20.91
C GLU A 37 17.22 -10.86 20.53
N ARG A 38 16.52 -11.49 21.49
CA ARG A 38 15.69 -12.68 21.24
C ARG A 38 14.18 -12.43 21.20
N GLU A 39 13.73 -11.18 21.28
CA GLU A 39 12.31 -10.81 21.12
C GLU A 39 12.02 -10.11 19.78
N ALA A 40 12.94 -10.15 18.82
CA ALA A 40 12.59 -10.04 17.41
C ALA A 40 12.11 -11.41 16.92
N GLY A 41 11.00 -11.89 17.52
CA GLY A 41 10.28 -13.03 17.01
C GLY A 41 9.87 -12.72 15.58
N GLU A 42 10.53 -13.41 14.65
CA GLU A 42 10.24 -13.45 13.23
C GLU A 42 8.73 -13.55 13.06
N ALA A 43 8.10 -12.46 12.63
CA ALA A 43 6.68 -12.48 12.31
C ALA A 43 6.51 -13.54 11.22
N GLU A 44 5.88 -14.66 11.54
CA GLU A 44 5.53 -15.67 10.56
C GLU A 44 4.85 -14.96 9.38
N PRO A 45 5.20 -15.27 8.12
CA PRO A 45 4.53 -14.67 6.99
C PRO A 45 3.03 -14.96 7.15
N ALA A 46 2.26 -13.91 7.42
CA ALA A 46 0.82 -14.02 7.59
C ALA A 46 0.28 -14.79 6.39
N ALA A 47 -0.39 -15.91 6.65
CA ALA A 47 -1.03 -16.70 5.61
C ALA A 47 -1.84 -15.76 4.72
N ALA A 48 -1.66 -15.84 3.40
CA ALA A 48 -2.37 -15.00 2.47
C ALA A 48 -3.87 -15.05 2.80
N PRO A 49 -4.55 -13.90 2.91
CA PRO A 49 -5.96 -13.87 3.25
C PRO A 49 -6.72 -14.79 2.30
N SER A 50 -7.55 -15.66 2.87
CA SER A 50 -8.42 -16.53 2.06
C SER A 50 -9.27 -15.65 1.14
N PRO A 51 -9.50 -16.07 -0.12
CA PRO A 51 -10.34 -15.33 -1.03
C PRO A 51 -11.69 -15.03 -0.36
N GLY A 52 -12.10 -13.78 -0.36
CA GLY A 52 -13.32 -13.38 0.35
C GLY A 52 -13.57 -11.87 0.27
N PRO A 53 -14.65 -11.39 0.89
CA PRO A 53 -15.15 -10.03 0.72
C PRO A 53 -14.09 -8.95 1.00
N ALA A 54 -13.19 -9.20 1.94
CA ALA A 54 -12.08 -8.30 2.27
C ALA A 54 -11.19 -7.98 1.06
N LEU A 55 -10.86 -8.96 0.21
CA LEU A 55 -10.05 -8.70 -0.99
C LEU A 55 -10.79 -7.84 -2.01
N VAL A 56 -12.10 -8.09 -2.18
CA VAL A 56 -12.93 -7.27 -3.06
C VAL A 56 -13.04 -5.84 -2.54
N ARG A 57 -13.22 -5.68 -1.23
CA ARG A 57 -13.24 -4.36 -0.57
C ARG A 57 -11.95 -3.61 -0.77
N ASP A 58 -10.81 -4.27 -0.56
CA ASP A 58 -9.51 -3.62 -0.61
C ASP A 58 -9.15 -3.24 -2.06
N ALA A 59 -9.38 -4.12 -3.03
CA ALA A 59 -9.24 -3.80 -4.47
C ALA A 59 -10.25 -2.73 -4.93
N PHE A 60 -11.45 -2.71 -4.37
CA PHE A 60 -12.40 -1.65 -4.67
C PHE A 60 -11.90 -0.30 -4.13
N ALA A 61 -11.34 -0.27 -2.91
CA ALA A 61 -10.80 0.95 -2.33
C ALA A 61 -9.68 1.57 -3.16
N THR A 62 -8.80 0.76 -3.76
CA THR A 62 -7.75 1.26 -4.66
C THR A 62 -8.31 1.81 -5.96
N LEU A 63 -9.33 1.17 -6.55
CA LEU A 63 -10.08 1.73 -7.68
C LEU A 63 -10.71 3.08 -7.31
N GLN A 64 -11.29 3.20 -6.11
CA GLN A 64 -11.91 4.43 -5.64
C GLN A 64 -10.92 5.58 -5.50
N ALA A 65 -9.66 5.29 -5.17
CA ALA A 65 -8.59 6.29 -5.11
C ALA A 65 -8.34 6.99 -6.46
N THR A 66 -8.83 6.42 -7.58
CA THR A 66 -8.71 7.02 -8.91
C THR A 66 -9.91 7.88 -9.32
N LEU A 67 -11.02 7.89 -8.58
CA LEU A 67 -12.29 8.49 -9.03
C LEU A 67 -12.24 10.02 -9.19
N ASN A 68 -11.44 10.70 -8.38
CA ASN A 68 -11.23 12.15 -8.46
C ASN A 68 -10.08 12.53 -9.40
N GLU A 69 -9.46 11.54 -10.04
CA GLU A 69 -8.40 11.72 -11.01
C GLU A 69 -8.96 11.62 -12.44
N THR A 70 -8.35 12.38 -13.34
CA THR A 70 -8.59 12.35 -14.78
C THR A 70 -7.35 12.85 -15.51
N CYS A 71 -7.34 12.77 -16.83
CA CYS A 71 -6.28 13.32 -17.68
C CYS A 71 -6.85 13.80 -19.01
N THR A 72 -6.04 14.56 -19.75
CA THR A 72 -6.33 14.91 -21.14
C THR A 72 -5.52 14.01 -22.06
N PRO A 73 -6.13 13.25 -22.99
CA PRO A 73 -5.38 12.46 -23.97
C PRO A 73 -4.33 13.28 -24.73
N GLY A 74 -3.14 12.73 -24.92
CA GLY A 74 -1.96 13.40 -25.47
C GLY A 74 -1.14 14.19 -24.46
N ALA A 75 -1.59 14.29 -23.20
CA ALA A 75 -0.79 14.80 -22.10
C ALA A 75 0.02 13.67 -21.45
N GLY A 76 1.27 13.94 -21.07
CA GLY A 76 2.19 12.90 -20.58
C GLY A 76 1.78 12.24 -19.25
N ASP A 77 0.85 12.83 -18.50
CA ASP A 77 0.27 12.23 -17.29
C ASP A 77 -0.86 11.23 -17.60
N CYS A 78 -1.39 11.24 -18.83
CA CYS A 78 -2.57 10.47 -19.18
C CYS A 78 -2.31 8.97 -19.28
N ALA A 79 -1.12 8.59 -19.80
CA ALA A 79 -0.65 7.22 -19.78
C ALA A 79 -0.62 6.62 -18.37
N TYR A 80 -0.12 7.39 -17.40
CA TYR A 80 -0.04 6.95 -16.02
C TYR A 80 -1.43 6.74 -15.42
N PHE A 81 -2.33 7.72 -15.59
CA PHE A 81 -3.70 7.62 -15.09
C PHE A 81 -4.46 6.43 -15.70
N LEU A 82 -4.45 6.28 -17.04
CA LEU A 82 -5.17 5.21 -17.71
C LEU A 82 -4.58 3.83 -17.40
N GLY A 83 -3.25 3.72 -17.30
CA GLY A 83 -2.58 2.52 -16.86
C GLY A 83 -2.97 2.13 -15.44
N ARG A 84 -3.04 3.10 -14.52
CA ARG A 84 -3.50 2.91 -13.14
C ARG A 84 -4.94 2.42 -13.09
N VAL A 85 -5.89 3.11 -13.72
CA VAL A 85 -7.31 2.70 -13.73
C VAL A 85 -7.49 1.28 -14.28
N THR A 86 -6.78 0.95 -15.37
CA THR A 86 -6.86 -0.39 -15.97
C THR A 86 -6.32 -1.49 -15.05
N ARG A 87 -5.23 -1.21 -14.31
CA ARG A 87 -4.71 -2.13 -13.29
C ARG A 87 -5.71 -2.33 -12.14
N GLU A 88 -6.23 -1.25 -11.56
CA GLU A 88 -7.18 -1.36 -10.44
C GLU A 88 -8.46 -2.12 -10.85
N LEU A 89 -8.95 -1.92 -12.08
CA LEU A 89 -10.06 -2.71 -12.63
C LEU A 89 -9.69 -4.20 -12.79
N THR A 90 -8.44 -4.50 -13.14
CA THR A 90 -7.96 -5.90 -13.26
C THR A 90 -7.96 -6.58 -11.90
N GLU A 91 -7.35 -5.94 -10.89
CA GLU A 91 -7.29 -6.45 -9.51
C GLU A 91 -8.69 -6.63 -8.91
N LEU A 92 -9.61 -5.69 -9.18
CA LEU A 92 -11.00 -5.83 -8.77
C LEU A 92 -11.72 -6.98 -9.47
N ASN A 93 -11.54 -7.16 -10.79
CA ASN A 93 -12.11 -8.29 -11.51
C ASN A 93 -11.59 -9.64 -10.97
N GLU A 94 -10.30 -9.73 -10.64
CA GLU A 94 -9.70 -10.95 -10.10
C GLU A 94 -10.23 -11.27 -8.70
N SER A 95 -10.27 -10.28 -7.79
CA SER A 95 -10.82 -10.46 -6.44
C SER A 95 -12.29 -10.87 -6.47
N MET A 96 -13.13 -10.24 -7.31
CA MET A 96 -14.55 -10.60 -7.47
C MET A 96 -14.75 -12.02 -7.99
N ARG A 97 -13.86 -12.52 -8.85
CA ARG A 97 -13.93 -13.90 -9.37
C ARG A 97 -13.49 -14.92 -8.35
N ALA A 98 -12.52 -14.56 -7.51
CA ALA A 98 -11.96 -15.41 -6.47
C ALA A 98 -12.83 -15.44 -5.21
N ASP A 99 -13.72 -14.47 -5.02
CA ASP A 99 -14.61 -14.41 -3.86
C ASP A 99 -15.44 -15.70 -3.67
N THR A 100 -15.67 -16.09 -2.41
CA THR A 100 -16.36 -17.33 -2.04
C THR A 100 -17.83 -17.36 -2.44
N LYS A 101 -18.49 -16.21 -2.61
CA LYS A 101 -19.85 -16.12 -3.15
C LYS A 101 -19.88 -16.34 -4.68
N GLY A 102 -18.71 -16.28 -5.31
CA GLY A 102 -18.49 -16.57 -6.72
C GLY A 102 -18.91 -15.44 -7.68
N PRO A 103 -18.56 -15.58 -8.98
CA PRO A 103 -18.76 -14.52 -9.97
C PRO A 103 -20.24 -14.21 -10.26
N GLY A 104 -21.16 -15.10 -9.85
CA GLY A 104 -22.60 -14.86 -9.95
C GLY A 104 -23.10 -13.75 -9.03
N HIS A 105 -22.33 -13.40 -7.99
CA HIS A 105 -22.62 -12.30 -7.08
C HIS A 105 -22.33 -10.94 -7.75
N PHE A 106 -21.18 -10.85 -8.42
CA PHE A 106 -20.68 -9.62 -9.06
C PHE A 106 -21.00 -9.54 -10.56
N LYS A 107 -22.18 -10.03 -10.99
CA LYS A 107 -22.52 -10.21 -12.42
C LYS A 107 -22.30 -8.96 -13.27
N LYS A 108 -22.82 -7.81 -12.83
CA LYS A 108 -22.74 -6.56 -13.59
C LYS A 108 -21.31 -6.03 -13.67
N PRO A 109 -20.57 -5.79 -12.57
CA PRO A 109 -19.21 -5.26 -12.67
C PRO A 109 -18.28 -6.21 -13.44
N LEU A 110 -18.40 -7.53 -13.28
CA LEU A 110 -17.63 -8.50 -14.07
C LEU A 110 -17.97 -8.46 -15.57
N ALA A 111 -19.24 -8.21 -15.93
CA ALA A 111 -19.64 -8.05 -17.32
C ALA A 111 -19.09 -6.75 -17.94
N ASP A 112 -19.17 -5.64 -17.22
CA ASP A 112 -18.63 -4.33 -17.64
C ASP A 112 -17.11 -4.45 -17.88
N MET A 113 -16.36 -5.00 -16.91
CA MET A 113 -14.92 -5.19 -17.03
C MET A 113 -14.53 -6.18 -18.14
N LYS A 114 -15.30 -7.26 -18.33
CA LYS A 114 -15.09 -8.17 -19.46
C LYS A 114 -15.25 -7.46 -20.80
N ALA A 115 -16.26 -6.61 -20.95
CA ALA A 115 -16.47 -5.84 -22.18
C ALA A 115 -15.31 -4.87 -22.44
N LEU A 116 -14.82 -4.18 -21.39
CA LEU A 116 -13.64 -3.33 -21.49
C LEU A 116 -12.41 -4.13 -21.93
N PHE A 117 -12.06 -5.22 -21.22
CA PHE A 117 -10.86 -5.99 -21.50
C PHE A 117 -10.91 -6.68 -22.87
N THR A 118 -12.09 -7.02 -23.36
CA THR A 118 -12.25 -7.51 -24.75
C THR A 118 -11.88 -6.45 -25.77
N LYS A 119 -12.22 -5.17 -25.53
CA LYS A 119 -11.84 -4.06 -26.41
C LYS A 119 -10.35 -3.75 -26.33
N LEU A 120 -9.79 -3.77 -25.12
CA LEU A 120 -8.38 -3.44 -24.91
C LEU A 120 -7.44 -4.54 -25.38
N GLY A 121 -7.84 -5.81 -25.30
CA GLY A 121 -6.93 -6.94 -25.54
C GLY A 121 -5.76 -6.92 -24.56
N ASP A 122 -4.56 -7.23 -25.04
CA ASP A 122 -3.31 -7.24 -24.25
C ASP A 122 -2.47 -5.96 -24.42
N ASP A 123 -2.86 -5.07 -25.35
CA ASP A 123 -2.13 -3.82 -25.59
C ASP A 123 -2.36 -2.84 -24.42
N ARG A 124 -1.28 -2.40 -23.80
CA ARG A 124 -1.25 -1.43 -22.70
C ARG A 124 -0.39 -0.21 -23.04
N SER A 125 -0.08 -0.01 -24.32
CA SER A 125 0.62 1.17 -24.79
C SER A 125 -0.25 2.42 -24.62
N GLU A 126 0.40 3.56 -24.37
CA GLU A 126 -0.27 4.85 -24.20
C GLU A 126 -1.24 5.19 -25.34
N PRO A 127 -0.84 5.13 -26.63
CA PRO A 127 -1.76 5.48 -27.72
C PRO A 127 -3.02 4.61 -27.77
N HIS A 128 -2.90 3.35 -27.36
CA HIS A 128 -4.02 2.42 -27.32
C HIS A 128 -4.95 2.67 -26.13
N LEU A 129 -4.39 2.90 -24.95
CA LEU A 129 -5.20 3.24 -23.77
C LEU A 129 -5.93 4.58 -23.96
N GLU A 130 -5.26 5.60 -24.49
CA GLU A 130 -5.86 6.91 -24.76
C GLU A 130 -7.00 6.83 -25.77
N LYS A 131 -6.83 6.02 -26.83
CA LYS A 131 -7.90 5.73 -27.80
C LYS A 131 -9.16 5.16 -27.13
N HIS A 132 -9.00 4.47 -26.01
CA HIS A 132 -10.08 3.86 -25.23
C HIS A 132 -10.37 4.60 -23.90
N PHE A 133 -9.94 5.87 -23.77
CA PHE A 133 -10.10 6.67 -22.56
C PHE A 133 -11.53 6.62 -22.01
N SER A 134 -12.53 6.89 -22.87
CA SER A 134 -13.94 6.96 -22.47
C SER A 134 -14.46 5.61 -21.97
N GLU A 135 -14.06 4.51 -22.58
CA GLU A 135 -14.41 3.18 -22.10
C GLU A 135 -13.76 2.84 -20.76
N ILE A 136 -12.48 3.17 -20.58
CA ILE A 136 -11.76 2.89 -19.33
C ILE A 136 -12.40 3.66 -18.17
N VAL A 137 -12.55 4.97 -18.32
CA VAL A 137 -13.13 5.86 -17.30
C VAL A 137 -14.61 5.52 -17.06
N GLY A 138 -15.38 5.29 -18.13
CA GLY A 138 -16.79 4.92 -18.00
C GLY A 138 -17.00 3.58 -17.29
N THR A 139 -16.11 2.60 -17.50
CA THR A 139 -16.16 1.31 -16.80
C THR A 139 -15.85 1.49 -15.31
N ARG A 140 -14.80 2.25 -14.97
CA ARG A 140 -14.47 2.61 -13.58
C ARG A 140 -15.68 3.20 -12.86
N ASP A 141 -16.33 4.19 -13.49
CA ASP A 141 -17.44 4.91 -12.88
C ASP A 141 -18.69 4.02 -12.74
N SER A 142 -19.01 3.23 -13.77
CA SER A 142 -20.12 2.26 -13.74
C SER A 142 -19.93 1.21 -12.64
N VAL A 143 -18.72 0.67 -12.51
CA VAL A 143 -18.37 -0.30 -11.46
C VAL A 143 -18.48 0.36 -10.09
N ASN A 144 -17.96 1.58 -9.91
CA ASN A 144 -18.08 2.30 -8.65
C ASN A 144 -19.55 2.53 -8.24
N VAL A 145 -20.40 3.00 -9.17
CA VAL A 145 -21.83 3.20 -8.89
C VAL A 145 -22.49 1.90 -8.46
N TRP A 146 -22.20 0.80 -9.17
CA TRP A 146 -22.77 -0.50 -8.80
C TRP A 146 -22.31 -0.96 -7.42
N MET A 147 -21.00 -0.92 -7.15
CA MET A 147 -20.44 -1.33 -5.86
C MET A 147 -21.01 -0.49 -4.72
N GLN A 148 -21.11 0.83 -4.88
CA GLN A 148 -21.72 1.70 -3.87
C GLN A 148 -23.20 1.39 -3.60
N GLY A 149 -23.92 0.85 -4.59
CA GLY A 149 -25.30 0.37 -4.42
C GLY A 149 -25.42 -1.02 -3.78
N HIS A 150 -24.31 -1.76 -3.64
CA HIS A 150 -24.29 -3.14 -3.13
C HIS A 150 -23.24 -3.31 -2.01
N PRO A 151 -23.32 -2.52 -0.94
CA PRO A 151 -22.30 -2.48 0.09
C PRO A 151 -22.08 -3.82 0.82
N ASP A 152 -23.14 -4.62 0.98
CA ASP A 152 -23.12 -5.92 1.67
C ASP A 152 -22.45 -7.03 0.84
N ASP A 153 -22.21 -6.77 -0.44
CA ASP A 153 -21.61 -7.75 -1.32
C ASP A 153 -20.12 -7.95 -1.01
N TYR A 154 -19.46 -6.91 -0.48
CA TYR A 154 -18.02 -6.86 -0.24
C TYR A 154 -17.62 -6.34 1.16
N ARG A 155 -18.55 -6.02 2.06
CA ARG A 155 -18.23 -5.60 3.44
C ARG A 155 -18.10 -6.76 4.41
#